data_AF-A0A2P4NZH6-F1
#
_entry.id   AF-A0A2P4NZH6-F1
#
_cell.length_a   1.000
_cell.length_b   1.000
_cell.length_c   1.000
_cell.angle_alpha   90.00
_cell.angle_beta   90.00
_cell.angle_gamma   90.00
#
_symmetry.space_group_name_H-M   'P 1'
#
loop_
_entity.id
_entity.type
_entity.pdbx_description
1 polymer ?
#
loop_
_entity_poly.entity_id
_entity_poly.type
_entity_poly.pdbx_seq_one_letter_code
_entity_poly.pdbx_strand_id
1 'polypeptide(L)'
;MTVATCSTVDTAFKYFGVYFALIISVAKQIISFLVVLLIIIVSFAHAFYILLSPRSEFSFEEYTHNEDLNNPWNIASTYKQIFENGTINPNPYIEQPDGNTNMFVNFKTAIFAMYLFLAGDSSVLSNWPYINNPSLAILIVLFSLLIVVYLMNLFIGLLNNAIEKDNDRVSYLVQKAEILAEIELFYLLPHQRRWETWFPEVIHYSADVDKIREKINEMMNKNEWDINDESRKNLMKKLNILSYYK
;
A
#
# COMPACT_ATOMS: atom_id res chain seq x y z
N MET A 1 27.25 31.48 17.50
CA MET A 1 25.78 31.36 17.30
C MET A 1 25.41 30.40 16.15
N THR A 2 26.34 29.56 15.68
CA THR A 2 26.19 28.74 14.46
C THR A 2 26.12 27.22 14.73
N VAL A 3 26.31 26.81 15.99
CA VAL A 3 26.32 25.38 16.40
C VAL A 3 24.91 24.87 16.73
N ALA A 4 24.02 25.76 17.20
CA ALA A 4 22.65 25.40 17.59
C ALA A 4 21.71 25.12 16.41
N THR A 5 22.01 25.64 15.21
CA THR A 5 21.22 25.38 14.00
C THR A 5 21.61 24.07 13.31
N CYS A 6 22.84 23.58 13.52
CA CYS A 6 23.26 22.27 13.00
C CYS A 6 22.65 21.12 13.82
N SER A 7 22.62 21.25 15.15
CA SER A 7 22.09 20.18 16.01
C SER A 7 20.58 19.99 15.86
N THR A 8 19.81 21.06 15.63
CA THR A 8 18.35 20.97 15.44
C THR A 8 17.99 20.34 14.09
N VAL A 9 18.74 20.65 13.03
CA VAL A 9 18.58 20.03 11.71
C VAL A 9 18.95 18.54 11.76
N ASP A 10 20.08 18.17 12.37
CA ASP A 10 20.46 16.76 12.56
C ASP A 10 19.45 15.99 13.40
N THR A 11 18.88 16.63 14.44
CA THR A 11 17.85 16.01 15.27
C THR A 11 16.56 15.81 14.48
N ALA A 12 16.14 16.79 13.68
CA ALA A 12 14.99 16.67 12.79
C ALA A 12 15.18 15.55 11.76
N PHE A 13 16.34 15.48 11.10
CA PHE A 13 16.68 14.37 10.18
C PHE A 13 16.69 13.01 10.89
N LYS A 14 17.10 12.95 12.15
CA LYS A 14 17.07 11.71 12.95
C LYS A 14 15.65 11.27 13.28
N TYR A 15 14.76 12.21 13.62
CA TYR A 15 13.34 11.91 13.84
C TYR A 15 12.65 11.50 12.54
N PHE A 16 12.81 12.26 11.46
CA PHE A 16 12.24 11.92 10.15
C PHE A 16 12.82 10.61 9.58
N GLY A 17 14.12 10.37 9.77
CA GLY A 17 14.80 9.15 9.31
C GLY A 17 14.24 7.88 9.93
N VAL A 18 13.83 7.91 11.20
CA VAL A 18 13.17 6.76 11.86
C VAL A 18 11.82 6.47 11.20
N TYR A 19 11.01 7.50 10.94
CA TYR A 19 9.73 7.31 10.24
C TYR A 19 9.91 6.80 8.81
N PHE A 20 10.87 7.33 8.05
CA PHE A 20 11.17 6.85 6.70
C PHE A 20 11.64 5.39 6.69
N ALA A 21 12.54 5.01 7.60
CA ALA A 21 12.98 3.63 7.75
C ALA A 21 11.81 2.69 8.09
N LEU A 22 10.92 3.11 9.00
CA LEU A 22 9.72 2.37 9.33
C LEU A 22 8.81 2.20 8.09
N ILE A 23 8.56 3.27 7.34
CA ILE A 23 7.73 3.22 6.11
C ILE A 23 8.34 2.25 5.09
N ILE A 24 9.65 2.34 4.81
CA ILE A 24 10.33 1.49 3.83
C ILE A 24 10.30 0.02 4.27
N SER A 25 10.53 -0.24 5.54
CA SER A 25 10.55 -1.60 6.09
C SER A 25 9.17 -2.25 6.03
N VAL A 26 8.14 -1.52 6.47
CA VAL A 26 6.74 -1.96 6.36
C VAL A 26 6.38 -2.17 4.89
N ALA A 27 6.77 -1.26 3.98
CA ALA A 27 6.53 -1.38 2.54
C ALA A 27 7.13 -2.66 1.94
N LYS A 28 8.37 -3.01 2.30
CA LYS A 28 9.01 -4.28 1.88
C LYS A 28 8.21 -5.50 2.36
N GLN A 29 7.60 -5.44 3.54
CA GLN A 29 6.85 -6.54 4.11
C GLN A 29 5.45 -6.70 3.47
N ILE A 30 4.79 -5.61 3.10
CA ILE A 30 3.44 -5.65 2.50
C ILE A 30 3.44 -5.79 0.96
N ILE A 31 4.59 -5.73 0.29
CA ILE A 31 4.65 -5.76 -1.18
C ILE A 31 4.02 -7.02 -1.79
N SER A 32 4.24 -8.18 -1.16
CA SER A 32 3.64 -9.45 -1.59
C SER A 32 2.10 -9.40 -1.53
N PHE A 33 1.57 -8.79 -0.47
CA PHE A 33 0.13 -8.57 -0.34
C PHE A 33 -0.41 -7.64 -1.42
N LEU A 34 0.29 -6.53 -1.72
CA LEU A 34 -0.14 -5.59 -2.77
C LEU A 34 -0.18 -6.25 -4.16
N VAL A 35 0.74 -7.16 -4.46
CA VAL A 35 0.72 -7.94 -5.73
C VAL A 35 -0.52 -8.83 -5.80
N VAL A 36 -0.85 -9.53 -4.72
CA VAL A 36 -2.07 -10.37 -4.66
C VAL A 36 -3.32 -9.51 -4.81
N LEU A 37 -3.39 -8.37 -4.12
CA LEU A 37 -4.48 -7.41 -4.25
C LEU A 37 -4.64 -6.92 -5.69
N LEU A 38 -3.54 -6.59 -6.37
CA LEU A 38 -3.56 -6.17 -7.77
C LEU A 38 -4.12 -7.25 -8.69
N ILE A 39 -3.70 -8.50 -8.53
CA ILE A 39 -4.20 -9.64 -9.32
C ILE A 39 -5.72 -9.80 -9.13
N ILE A 40 -6.20 -9.66 -7.90
CA ILE A 40 -7.62 -9.75 -7.57
C ILE A 40 -8.39 -8.61 -8.24
N ILE A 41 -7.93 -7.36 -8.12
CA ILE A 41 -8.56 -6.19 -8.76
C ILE A 41 -8.66 -6.40 -10.27
N VAL A 42 -7.56 -6.82 -10.92
CA VAL A 42 -7.54 -7.08 -12.38
C VAL A 42 -8.50 -8.21 -12.76
N SER A 43 -8.57 -9.27 -11.96
CA SER A 43 -9.46 -10.41 -12.22
C SER A 43 -10.94 -10.01 -12.16
N PHE A 44 -11.32 -9.26 -11.12
CA PHE A 44 -12.69 -8.75 -11.01
C PHE A 44 -12.98 -7.67 -12.05
N ALA A 45 -12.04 -6.76 -12.33
CA ALA A 45 -12.19 -5.77 -13.39
C ALA A 45 -12.48 -6.43 -14.73
N HIS A 46 -11.80 -7.53 -15.04
CA HIS A 46 -12.05 -8.31 -16.24
C HIS A 46 -13.44 -8.96 -16.25
N ALA A 47 -13.89 -9.52 -15.12
CA ALA A 47 -15.23 -10.09 -15.00
C ALA A 47 -16.34 -9.03 -15.18
N PHE A 48 -16.22 -7.89 -14.49
CA PHE A 48 -17.15 -6.77 -14.64
C PHE A 48 -17.09 -6.17 -16.05
N TYR A 49 -15.90 -6.04 -16.64
CA TYR A 49 -15.72 -5.56 -18.01
C TYR A 49 -16.51 -6.43 -19.01
N ILE A 50 -16.38 -7.75 -18.93
CA ILE A 50 -17.15 -8.65 -19.80
C ILE A 50 -18.65 -8.52 -19.57
N LEU A 51 -19.07 -8.34 -18.31
CA LEU A 51 -20.48 -8.28 -17.94
C LEU A 51 -21.15 -6.96 -18.33
N LEU A 52 -20.42 -5.84 -18.20
CA LEU A 52 -20.94 -4.46 -18.26
C LEU A 52 -20.46 -3.67 -19.48
N SER A 53 -19.59 -4.24 -20.31
CA SER A 53 -19.23 -3.64 -21.60
C SER A 53 -20.48 -3.61 -22.51
N PRO A 54 -20.71 -2.52 -23.25
CA PRO A 54 -21.66 -2.51 -24.34
C PRO A 54 -21.24 -3.52 -25.40
N ARG A 55 -22.23 -4.17 -26.01
CA ARG A 55 -22.08 -5.14 -27.10
C ARG A 55 -22.37 -4.52 -28.46
N SER A 56 -23.15 -3.46 -28.47
CA SER A 56 -23.52 -2.69 -29.66
C SER A 56 -22.55 -1.52 -29.87
N GLU A 57 -22.34 -1.15 -31.13
CA GLU A 57 -21.63 0.08 -31.46
C GLU A 57 -22.45 1.29 -31.01
N PHE A 58 -21.76 2.29 -30.47
CA PHE A 58 -22.37 3.54 -30.01
C PHE A 58 -21.40 4.71 -30.24
N SER A 59 -21.95 5.92 -30.31
CA SER A 59 -21.20 7.18 -30.31
C SER A 59 -21.66 8.03 -29.14
N PHE A 60 -20.77 8.80 -28.50
CA PHE A 60 -21.18 9.76 -27.47
C PHE A 60 -21.83 11.03 -28.05
N GLU A 61 -21.62 11.32 -29.33
CA GLU A 61 -22.14 12.53 -29.97
C GLU A 61 -23.53 12.31 -30.58
N GLU A 62 -23.84 11.07 -30.96
CA GLU A 62 -25.09 10.73 -31.64
C GLU A 62 -25.94 9.79 -30.78
N TYR A 63 -27.16 10.24 -30.49
CA TYR A 63 -28.11 9.44 -29.73
C TYR A 63 -28.42 8.13 -30.44
N THR A 64 -28.11 7.02 -29.78
CA THR A 64 -28.35 5.68 -30.32
C THR A 64 -29.40 4.98 -29.46
N HIS A 65 -30.58 4.74 -30.03
CA HIS A 65 -31.59 3.91 -29.38
C HIS A 65 -31.38 2.44 -29.74
N ASN A 66 -30.94 1.64 -28.79
CA ASN A 66 -30.77 0.20 -28.97
C ASN A 66 -31.18 -0.60 -27.71
N GLU A 67 -31.33 -1.91 -27.86
CA GLU A 67 -31.74 -2.81 -26.78
C GLU A 67 -30.59 -3.20 -25.82
N ASP A 68 -29.40 -2.65 -26.02
CA ASP A 68 -28.22 -2.96 -25.22
C ASP A 68 -28.26 -2.22 -23.90
N LEU A 69 -28.56 -2.94 -22.82
CA LEU A 69 -28.64 -2.39 -21.46
C LEU A 69 -27.33 -1.75 -20.97
N ASN A 70 -26.19 -2.10 -21.57
CA ASN A 70 -24.88 -1.57 -21.20
C ASN A 70 -24.46 -0.35 -22.05
N ASN A 71 -25.26 0.05 -23.04
CA ASN A 71 -24.99 1.25 -23.82
C ASN A 71 -25.05 2.50 -22.92
N PRO A 72 -24.03 3.38 -22.94
CA PRO A 72 -24.03 4.62 -22.16
C PRO A 72 -25.31 5.46 -22.30
N TRP A 73 -25.94 5.49 -23.48
CA TRP A 73 -27.20 6.22 -23.70
C TRP A 73 -28.39 5.64 -22.93
N ASN A 74 -28.41 4.32 -22.68
CA ASN A 74 -29.45 3.65 -21.91
C ASN A 74 -29.22 3.75 -20.39
N ILE A 75 -27.99 4.07 -19.99
CA ILE A 75 -27.56 4.27 -18.60
C ILE A 75 -27.69 5.74 -18.18
N ALA A 76 -27.59 6.66 -19.14
CA ALA A 76 -27.57 8.09 -18.90
C ALA A 76 -28.77 8.60 -18.07
N SER A 77 -28.50 9.61 -17.24
CA SER A 77 -29.51 10.24 -16.39
C SER A 77 -30.65 10.78 -17.25
N THR A 78 -31.87 10.33 -16.93
CA THR A 78 -33.09 10.71 -17.65
C THR A 78 -33.97 11.57 -16.75
N TYR A 79 -34.21 12.82 -17.15
CA TYR A 79 -35.00 13.80 -16.43
C TYR A 79 -36.39 13.93 -17.04
N LYS A 80 -37.42 13.68 -16.24
CA LYS A 80 -38.82 13.89 -16.63
C LYS A 80 -39.29 15.25 -16.13
N GLN A 81 -39.73 16.11 -17.04
CA GLN A 81 -40.32 17.38 -16.65
C GLN A 81 -41.73 17.14 -16.08
N ILE A 82 -41.98 17.67 -14.88
CA ILE A 82 -43.30 17.68 -14.24
C ILE A 82 -43.88 19.08 -14.41
N PHE A 83 -45.03 19.17 -15.07
CA PHE A 83 -45.74 20.43 -15.26
C PHE A 83 -46.46 20.85 -13.97
N GLU A 84 -46.80 22.14 -13.83
CA GLU A 84 -47.49 22.68 -12.64
C GLU A 84 -48.84 22.00 -12.37
N ASN A 85 -49.48 21.46 -13.41
CA ASN A 85 -50.73 20.70 -13.32
C ASN A 85 -50.54 19.23 -12.88
N GLY A 86 -49.32 18.82 -12.51
CA GLY A 86 -48.97 17.46 -12.09
C GLY A 86 -48.81 16.43 -13.22
N THR A 87 -48.99 16.84 -14.48
CA THR A 87 -48.75 15.95 -15.63
C THR A 87 -47.27 15.83 -15.95
N ILE A 88 -46.85 14.65 -16.43
CA ILE A 88 -45.46 14.37 -16.78
C ILE A 88 -45.31 14.57 -18.30
N ASN A 89 -44.28 15.31 -18.72
CA ASN A 89 -43.95 15.44 -20.13
C ASN A 89 -43.63 14.04 -20.71
N PRO A 90 -44.31 13.60 -21.80
CA PRO A 90 -44.04 12.31 -22.40
C PRO A 90 -42.62 12.19 -22.96
N ASN A 91 -41.97 13.32 -23.28
CA ASN A 91 -40.61 13.35 -23.80
C ASN A 91 -39.64 13.74 -22.68
N PRO A 92 -38.84 12.79 -22.17
CA PRO A 92 -37.82 13.10 -21.18
C PRO A 92 -36.59 13.78 -21.80
N TYR A 93 -35.86 14.52 -20.98
CA TYR A 93 -34.54 15.04 -21.32
C TYR A 93 -33.48 14.02 -20.88
N ILE A 94 -32.61 13.59 -21.79
CA ILE A 94 -31.52 12.66 -21.51
C ILE A 94 -30.22 13.46 -21.48
N GLU A 95 -29.46 13.31 -20.40
CA GLU A 95 -28.12 13.88 -20.31
C GLU A 95 -27.18 13.17 -21.30
N GLN A 96 -26.36 13.93 -22.03
CA GLN A 96 -25.42 13.32 -22.97
C GLN A 96 -24.39 12.49 -22.20
N PRO A 97 -24.25 11.18 -22.50
CA PRO A 97 -23.32 10.33 -21.80
C PRO A 97 -21.88 10.71 -22.14
N ASP A 98 -21.01 10.45 -21.19
CA ASP A 98 -19.56 10.61 -21.31
C ASP A 98 -18.84 9.28 -21.02
N GLY A 99 -17.50 9.32 -21.06
CA GLY A 99 -16.68 8.14 -20.75
C GLY A 99 -16.83 7.61 -19.32
N ASN A 100 -17.42 8.38 -18.40
CA ASN A 100 -17.63 7.97 -17.01
C ASN A 100 -19.01 7.33 -16.79
N THR A 101 -19.97 7.63 -17.66
CA THR A 101 -21.35 7.11 -17.59
C THR A 101 -21.37 5.58 -17.59
N ASN A 102 -20.51 4.95 -18.40
CA ASN A 102 -20.17 3.53 -18.26
C ASN A 102 -18.66 3.35 -18.29
N MET A 103 -18.04 3.27 -17.10
CA MET A 103 -16.59 3.05 -16.96
C MET A 103 -16.12 1.66 -17.47
N PHE A 104 -17.04 0.74 -17.80
CA PHE A 104 -16.71 -0.59 -18.32
C PHE A 104 -16.67 -0.66 -19.85
N VAL A 105 -16.80 0.48 -20.55
CA VAL A 105 -16.57 0.57 -22.01
C VAL A 105 -15.13 0.20 -22.37
N ASN A 106 -14.15 0.61 -21.56
CA ASN A 106 -12.74 0.35 -21.77
C ASN A 106 -12.15 -0.44 -20.59
N PHE A 107 -11.30 -1.42 -20.87
CA PHE A 107 -10.67 -2.20 -19.82
C PHE A 107 -9.82 -1.35 -18.87
N LYS A 108 -9.18 -0.27 -19.36
CA LYS A 108 -8.40 0.65 -18.50
C LYS A 108 -9.29 1.36 -17.48
N THR A 109 -10.44 1.84 -17.92
CA THR A 109 -11.42 2.50 -17.05
C THR A 109 -12.13 1.48 -16.16
N ALA A 110 -12.27 0.22 -16.59
CA ALA A 110 -12.80 -0.86 -15.75
C ALA A 110 -11.87 -1.20 -14.58
N ILE A 111 -10.54 -1.20 -14.78
CA ILE A 111 -9.57 -1.35 -13.69
C ILE A 111 -9.71 -0.18 -12.70
N PHE A 112 -9.83 1.05 -13.23
CA PHE A 112 -10.00 2.24 -12.39
C PHE A 112 -11.32 2.22 -11.62
N ALA A 113 -12.41 1.80 -12.25
CA ALA A 113 -13.71 1.56 -11.64
C ALA A 113 -13.62 0.60 -10.45
N MET A 114 -12.89 -0.51 -10.59
CA MET A 114 -12.69 -1.44 -9.48
C MET A 114 -11.82 -0.87 -8.36
N TYR A 115 -10.86 0.00 -8.68
CA TYR A 115 -10.09 0.74 -7.68
C TYR A 115 -10.97 1.74 -6.91
N LEU A 116 -11.84 2.49 -7.60
CA LEU A 116 -12.81 3.38 -6.95
C LEU A 116 -13.77 2.60 -6.04
N PHE A 117 -14.25 1.44 -6.52
CA PHE A 117 -15.10 0.57 -5.72
C PHE A 117 -14.38 0.01 -4.49
N LEU A 118 -13.11 -0.36 -4.63
CA LEU A 118 -12.24 -0.74 -3.50
C LEU A 118 -12.09 0.40 -2.48
N ALA A 119 -12.01 1.64 -2.94
CA ALA A 119 -11.95 2.83 -2.10
C ALA A 119 -13.31 3.20 -1.46
N GLY A 120 -14.37 2.46 -1.78
CA GLY A 120 -15.71 2.61 -1.22
C GLY A 120 -16.71 3.37 -2.09
N ASP A 121 -16.34 3.73 -3.32
CA ASP A 121 -17.25 4.39 -4.26
C ASP A 121 -18.11 3.38 -5.01
N SER A 122 -19.33 3.14 -4.51
CA SER A 122 -20.30 2.23 -5.11
C SER A 122 -21.06 2.84 -6.30
N SER A 123 -20.93 4.15 -6.55
CA SER A 123 -21.66 4.83 -7.63
C SER A 123 -21.32 4.23 -9.01
N VAL A 124 -20.10 3.73 -9.14
CA VAL A 124 -19.56 3.08 -10.34
C VAL A 124 -20.38 1.85 -10.79
N LEU A 125 -21.06 1.18 -9.86
CA LEU A 125 -21.84 -0.04 -10.12
C LEU A 125 -23.34 0.15 -9.91
N SER A 126 -23.78 1.32 -9.45
CA SER A 126 -25.20 1.62 -9.16
C SER A 126 -26.05 1.94 -10.39
N ASN A 127 -25.40 2.08 -11.55
CA ASN A 127 -26.05 2.41 -12.81
C ASN A 127 -27.01 1.30 -13.32
N TRP A 128 -26.85 0.06 -12.85
CA TRP A 128 -27.66 -1.08 -13.28
C TRP A 128 -28.66 -1.52 -12.21
N PRO A 129 -29.90 -1.88 -12.61
CA PRO A 129 -30.86 -2.44 -11.67
C PRO A 129 -30.44 -3.86 -11.26
N TYR A 130 -30.27 -4.08 -9.95
CA TYR A 130 -29.81 -5.36 -9.40
C TYR A 130 -30.83 -6.50 -9.54
N ILE A 131 -32.14 -6.18 -9.54
CA ILE A 131 -33.23 -7.16 -9.64
C ILE A 131 -33.14 -7.98 -10.94
N ASN A 132 -32.76 -7.31 -12.03
CA ASN A 132 -32.73 -7.93 -13.36
C ASN A 132 -31.35 -8.52 -13.69
N ASN A 133 -30.35 -8.34 -12.82
CA ASN A 133 -28.95 -8.72 -13.07
C ASN A 133 -28.38 -9.50 -11.87
N PRO A 134 -28.82 -10.75 -11.63
CA PRO A 134 -28.38 -11.52 -10.48
C PRO A 134 -26.86 -11.77 -10.47
N SER A 135 -26.25 -11.97 -11.65
CA SER A 135 -24.80 -12.13 -11.79
C SER A 135 -24.03 -10.91 -11.30
N LEU A 136 -24.52 -9.71 -11.60
CA LEU A 136 -23.92 -8.45 -11.16
C LEU A 136 -23.98 -8.36 -9.62
N ALA A 137 -25.16 -8.59 -9.05
CA ALA A 137 -25.35 -8.56 -7.60
C ALA A 137 -24.45 -9.56 -6.88
N ILE A 138 -24.34 -10.79 -7.40
CA ILE A 138 -23.45 -11.82 -6.84
C ILE A 138 -21.99 -11.36 -6.90
N LEU A 139 -21.53 -10.81 -8.02
CA LEU A 139 -20.16 -10.35 -8.19
C LEU A 139 -19.83 -9.18 -7.24
N ILE A 140 -20.76 -8.25 -7.06
CA ILE A 140 -20.66 -7.13 -6.09
C ILE A 140 -20.51 -7.67 -4.67
N VAL A 141 -21.40 -8.58 -4.25
CA VAL A 141 -21.37 -9.15 -2.89
C VAL A 141 -20.08 -9.93 -2.65
N LEU A 142 -19.65 -10.75 -3.62
CA LEU A 142 -18.41 -11.52 -3.53
C LEU A 142 -17.18 -10.61 -3.42
N PHE A 143 -17.08 -9.58 -4.28
CA PHE A 143 -15.97 -8.63 -4.23
C PHE A 143 -15.96 -7.89 -2.89
N SER A 144 -17.09 -7.36 -2.45
CA SER A 144 -17.21 -6.63 -1.19
C SER A 144 -16.84 -7.50 0.01
N LEU A 145 -17.30 -8.76 0.06
CA LEU A 145 -16.94 -9.68 1.15
C LEU A 145 -15.43 -9.95 1.16
N LEU A 146 -14.84 -10.22 0.00
CA LEU A 146 -13.42 -10.49 -0.13
C LEU A 146 -12.57 -9.28 0.29
N ILE A 147 -12.93 -8.07 -0.12
CA ILE A 147 -12.25 -6.84 0.28
C ILE A 147 -12.43 -6.56 1.77
N VAL A 148 -13.68 -6.44 2.23
CA VAL A 148 -14.00 -5.93 3.58
C VAL A 148 -13.64 -6.94 4.66
N VAL A 149 -13.99 -8.22 4.47
CA VAL A 149 -13.81 -9.22 5.52
C VAL A 149 -12.39 -9.79 5.50
N TYR A 150 -11.84 -10.06 4.32
CA TYR A 150 -10.57 -10.76 4.21
C TYR A 150 -9.40 -9.80 4.01
N LEU A 151 -9.37 -9.05 2.91
CA LEU A 151 -8.17 -8.32 2.50
C LEU A 151 -7.88 -7.11 3.39
N MET A 152 -8.85 -6.28 3.75
CA MET A 152 -8.60 -5.11 4.61
C MET A 152 -8.19 -5.52 6.03
N ASN A 153 -8.85 -6.53 6.58
CA ASN A 153 -8.50 -7.06 7.90
C ASN A 153 -7.12 -7.72 7.90
N LEU A 154 -6.80 -8.49 6.86
CA LEU A 154 -5.46 -9.07 6.68
C LEU A 154 -4.40 -7.97 6.49
N PHE A 155 -4.69 -6.94 5.70
CA PHE A 155 -3.78 -5.82 5.47
C PHE A 155 -3.45 -5.08 6.77
N ILE A 156 -4.47 -4.75 7.56
CA ILE A 156 -4.30 -4.10 8.87
C ILE A 156 -3.49 -5.01 9.80
N GLY A 157 -3.77 -6.31 9.83
CA GLY A 157 -3.00 -7.28 10.64
C GLY A 157 -1.53 -7.38 10.23
N LEU A 158 -1.25 -7.44 8.93
CA LEU A 158 0.12 -7.45 8.39
C LEU A 158 0.85 -6.15 8.70
N LEU A 159 0.18 -5.01 8.56
CA LEU A 159 0.73 -3.70 8.87
C LEU A 159 1.06 -3.57 10.36
N ASN A 160 0.15 -4.00 11.24
CA ASN A 160 0.37 -3.99 12.68
C ASN A 160 1.56 -4.87 13.07
N ASN A 161 1.65 -6.08 12.54
CA ASN A 161 2.77 -7.00 12.81
C ASN A 161 4.10 -6.45 12.28
N ALA A 162 4.11 -5.79 11.12
CA ALA A 162 5.30 -5.16 10.56
C ALA A 162 5.77 -3.98 11.44
N ILE A 163 4.83 -3.14 11.88
CA ILE A 163 5.13 -2.01 12.78
C ILE A 163 5.67 -2.51 14.12
N GLU A 164 5.08 -3.55 14.71
CA GLU A 164 5.54 -4.12 15.98
C GLU A 164 6.98 -4.66 15.88
N LYS A 165 7.33 -5.28 14.75
CA LYS A 165 8.67 -5.81 14.50
C LYS A 165 9.73 -4.71 14.29
N ASP A 166 9.35 -3.56 13.72
CA ASP A 166 10.28 -2.49 13.30
C ASP A 166 10.26 -1.24 14.20
N ASN A 167 9.51 -1.24 15.31
CA ASN A 167 9.53 -0.15 16.30
C ASN A 167 10.85 -0.08 17.10
N ASP A 168 11.81 -0.96 16.82
CA ASP A 168 13.11 -0.92 17.48
C ASP A 168 14.05 0.09 16.82
N ARG A 169 14.61 0.99 17.66
CA ARG A 169 15.72 1.90 17.31
C ARG A 169 16.89 1.19 16.62
N VAL A 170 17.05 -0.11 16.87
CA VAL A 170 18.05 -0.98 16.25
C VAL A 170 17.76 -1.17 14.76
N SER A 171 16.52 -1.43 14.36
CA SER A 171 16.13 -1.60 12.95
C SER A 171 16.42 -0.35 12.12
N TYR A 172 16.18 0.85 12.67
CA TYR A 172 16.55 2.11 12.03
C TYR A 172 18.07 2.21 11.76
N LEU A 173 18.89 1.85 12.75
CA LEU A 173 20.34 1.94 12.62
C LEU A 173 20.90 0.91 11.63
N VAL A 174 20.33 -0.28 11.61
CA VAL A 174 20.66 -1.32 10.63
C VAL A 174 20.30 -0.86 9.22
N GLN A 175 19.08 -0.36 9.01
CA GLN A 175 18.67 0.17 7.70
C GLN A 175 19.53 1.35 7.26
N LYS A 176 19.88 2.26 8.18
CA LYS A 176 20.78 3.37 7.89
C LYS A 176 22.17 2.87 7.44
N ALA A 177 22.71 1.86 8.10
CA ALA A 177 23.99 1.27 7.73
C ALA A 177 23.92 0.55 6.37
N GLU A 178 22.83 -0.17 6.09
CA GLU A 178 22.60 -0.86 4.82
C GLU A 178 22.53 0.15 3.65
N ILE A 179 21.77 1.24 3.81
CA ILE A 179 21.67 2.30 2.80
C ILE A 179 23.03 2.98 2.58
N LEU A 180 23.79 3.26 3.65
CA LEU A 180 25.12 3.85 3.53
C LEU A 180 26.07 2.92 2.76
N ALA A 181 26.07 1.62 3.07
CA ALA A 181 26.89 0.63 2.36
C ALA A 181 26.50 0.54 0.88
N GLU A 182 25.21 0.61 0.56
CA GLU A 182 24.72 0.58 -0.83
C GLU A 182 25.18 1.82 -1.61
N ILE A 183 25.07 3.02 -1.01
CA ILE A 183 25.57 4.28 -1.58
C ILE A 183 27.07 4.17 -1.84
N GLU A 184 27.84 3.71 -0.86
CA GLU A 184 29.29 3.53 -0.94
C GLU A 184 29.71 2.59 -2.07
N LEU A 185 29.01 1.48 -2.23
CA LEU A 185 29.36 0.44 -3.18
C LEU A 185 28.94 0.80 -4.62
N PHE A 186 27.71 1.30 -4.80
CA PHE A 186 27.08 1.41 -6.11
C PHE A 186 26.96 2.83 -6.66
N TYR A 187 26.87 3.86 -5.80
CA TYR A 187 26.51 5.22 -6.24
C TYR A 187 27.68 6.21 -6.22
N LEU A 188 28.82 5.85 -5.62
CA LEU A 188 30.00 6.72 -5.56
C LEU A 188 31.05 6.42 -6.63
N LEU A 189 31.47 7.49 -7.32
CA LEU A 189 32.57 7.44 -8.30
C LEU A 189 33.91 7.13 -7.62
N PRO A 190 34.89 6.56 -8.34
CA PRO A 190 36.17 6.15 -7.76
C PRO A 190 36.94 7.27 -7.05
N HIS A 191 36.77 8.53 -7.48
CA HIS A 191 37.42 9.67 -6.86
C HIS A 191 36.72 10.11 -5.56
N GLN A 192 35.39 9.99 -5.48
CA GLN A 192 34.61 10.35 -4.28
C GLN A 192 34.89 9.36 -3.14
N ARG A 193 35.06 8.07 -3.44
CA ARG A 193 35.44 7.04 -2.45
C ARG A 193 36.81 7.24 -1.79
N ARG A 194 37.68 8.05 -2.40
CA ARG A 194 39.03 8.34 -1.88
C ARG A 194 39.08 9.62 -1.03
N TRP A 195 37.96 10.31 -0.85
CA TRP A 195 37.90 11.46 0.04
C TRP A 195 37.69 11.01 1.49
N GLU A 196 38.80 10.89 2.23
CA GLU A 196 38.81 10.54 3.66
C GLU A 196 37.87 11.42 4.49
N THR A 197 37.70 12.70 4.13
CA THR A 197 36.82 13.62 4.85
C THR A 197 35.33 13.27 4.77
N TRP A 198 34.90 12.45 3.80
CA TRP A 198 33.50 12.05 3.63
C TRP A 198 33.16 10.75 4.38
N PHE A 199 34.17 10.00 4.83
CA PHE A 199 33.98 8.72 5.50
C PHE A 199 34.47 8.79 6.94
N PRO A 200 33.61 8.51 7.93
CA PRO A 200 34.07 8.40 9.30
C PRO A 200 34.99 7.19 9.45
N GLU A 201 36.11 7.38 10.16
CA GLU A 201 37.06 6.31 10.45
C GLU A 201 36.45 5.19 11.32
N VAL A 202 35.47 5.54 12.17
CA VAL A 202 34.79 4.60 13.08
C VAL A 202 33.29 4.89 13.16
N ILE A 203 32.48 3.84 13.00
CA ILE A 203 31.02 3.86 13.24
C ILE A 203 30.75 3.10 14.54
N HIS A 204 30.14 3.74 15.54
CA HIS A 204 29.84 3.12 16.83
C HIS A 204 28.38 3.26 17.22
N TYR A 205 27.87 2.26 17.94
CA TYR A 205 26.56 2.26 18.56
C TYR A 205 26.69 2.20 20.08
N SER A 206 26.12 3.18 20.77
CA SER A 206 26.07 3.18 22.24
C SER A 206 24.80 2.50 22.70
N ALA A 207 24.95 1.50 23.57
CA ALA A 207 23.85 0.77 24.19
C ALA A 207 24.10 0.59 25.68
N ASP A 208 23.01 0.50 26.44
CA ASP A 208 23.04 0.28 27.88
C ASP A 208 23.53 -1.14 28.20
N VAL A 209 24.52 -1.24 29.08
CA VAL A 209 25.15 -2.51 29.47
C VAL A 209 24.13 -3.49 30.04
N ASP A 210 23.17 -3.01 30.83
CA ASP A 210 22.20 -3.89 31.48
C ASP A 210 21.19 -4.44 30.47
N LYS A 211 20.74 -3.60 29.52
CA LYS A 211 19.90 -4.05 28.40
C LYS A 211 20.61 -5.06 27.50
N ILE A 212 21.91 -4.88 27.27
CA ILE A 212 22.69 -5.85 26.49
C ILE A 212 22.77 -7.19 27.22
N ARG A 213 23.01 -7.19 28.53
CA ARG A 213 23.07 -8.43 29.33
C ARG A 213 21.74 -9.18 29.31
N GLU A 214 20.63 -8.48 29.52
CA GLU A 214 19.28 -9.05 29.44
C GLU A 214 19.04 -9.71 28.09
N LYS A 215 19.37 -9.00 26.99
CA LYS A 215 19.17 -9.53 25.63
C LYS A 215 20.04 -10.76 25.34
N ILE A 216 21.29 -10.77 25.78
CA ILE A 216 22.18 -11.93 25.61
C ILE A 216 21.60 -13.15 26.35
N ASN A 217 21.10 -12.97 27.58
CA ASN A 217 20.46 -14.05 28.33
C ASN A 217 19.20 -14.58 27.63
N GLU A 218 18.35 -13.70 27.08
CA GLU A 218 17.19 -14.11 26.26
C GLU A 218 17.61 -14.96 25.05
N MET A 219 18.63 -14.52 24.31
CA MET A 219 19.11 -15.23 23.12
C MET A 219 19.76 -16.57 23.48
N MET A 220 20.45 -16.66 24.61
CA MET A 220 20.96 -17.92 25.15
C MET A 220 19.81 -18.88 25.48
N ASN A 221 18.75 -18.40 26.14
CA ASN A 221 17.57 -19.22 26.46
C ASN A 221 16.85 -19.74 25.20
N LYS A 222 16.90 -18.98 24.10
CA LYS A 222 16.33 -19.38 22.79
C LYS A 222 17.28 -20.21 21.92
N ASN A 223 18.50 -20.53 22.38
CA ASN A 223 19.57 -21.17 21.61
C ASN A 223 19.99 -20.39 20.33
N GLU A 224 19.78 -19.07 20.30
CA GLU A 224 20.14 -18.18 19.18
C GLU A 224 21.56 -17.59 19.33
N TRP A 225 22.17 -17.74 20.50
CA TRP A 225 23.51 -17.24 20.80
C TRP A 225 24.60 -18.28 20.51
N ASP A 226 25.24 -18.18 19.35
CA ASP A 226 26.39 -19.03 19.02
C ASP A 226 27.61 -18.64 19.86
N ILE A 227 27.98 -19.52 20.80
CA ILE A 227 29.12 -19.36 21.68
C ILE A 227 30.42 -19.53 20.90
N ASN A 228 30.45 -20.17 19.74
CA ASN A 228 31.68 -20.41 18.98
C ASN A 228 32.21 -19.16 18.27
N ASP A 229 31.35 -18.18 18.02
CA ASP A 229 31.74 -16.89 17.44
C ASP A 229 32.66 -16.11 18.39
N GLU A 230 33.88 -15.82 17.92
CA GLU A 230 34.92 -15.16 18.69
C GLU A 230 34.55 -13.71 19.10
N SER A 231 33.78 -13.01 18.27
CA SER A 231 33.28 -11.66 18.58
C SER A 231 32.30 -11.69 19.75
N ARG A 232 31.41 -12.71 19.78
CA ARG A 232 30.43 -12.93 20.84
C ARG A 232 31.10 -13.34 22.15
N LYS A 233 32.10 -14.22 22.11
CA LYS A 233 32.93 -14.57 23.28
C LYS A 233 33.60 -13.32 23.88
N ASN A 234 34.20 -12.49 23.04
CA ASN A 234 34.89 -11.27 23.48
C ASN A 234 33.90 -10.27 24.10
N LEU A 235 32.71 -10.12 23.54
CA LEU A 235 31.66 -9.26 24.11
C LEU A 235 31.22 -9.76 25.49
N MET A 236 30.95 -11.05 25.64
CA MET A 236 30.58 -11.64 26.94
C MET A 236 31.66 -11.46 28.01
N LYS A 237 32.94 -11.57 27.61
CA LYS A 237 34.07 -11.32 28.51
C LYS A 237 34.13 -9.87 28.95
N LYS A 238 33.91 -8.91 28.05
CA LYS A 238 33.86 -7.47 28.39
C LYS A 238 32.67 -7.10 29.27
N LEU A 239 31.54 -7.80 29.12
CA LEU A 239 30.32 -7.55 29.90
C LEU A 239 30.26 -8.31 31.23
N ASN A 240 31.27 -9.13 31.55
CA ASN A 240 31.34 -9.99 32.73
C ASN A 240 30.15 -10.96 32.89
N ILE A 241 29.61 -11.49 31.78
CA ILE A 241 28.47 -12.43 31.82
C ILE A 241 28.95 -13.87 32.10
N LEU A 242 30.16 -14.21 31.67
CA LEU A 242 30.75 -15.55 31.81
C LEU A 242 30.95 -16.01 33.27
N SER A 243 30.94 -15.10 34.26
CA SER A 243 31.07 -15.47 35.67
C SER A 243 29.80 -16.07 36.28
N TYR A 244 28.64 -15.92 35.63
CA TYR A 244 27.34 -16.37 36.13
C TYR A 244 26.97 -17.81 35.77
N TYR A 245 27.67 -18.42 34.79
CA TYR A 245 27.35 -19.74 34.23
C TYR A 245 28.45 -20.79 34.48
N LYS A 246 29.25 -20.59 35.53
CA LYS A 246 30.30 -21.53 35.94
C LYS A 246 29.77 -22.59 36.89
#